data_AF-X0YS79-F1
#
_entry.id   AF-X0YS79-F1
#
_cell.length_a   1.000
_cell.length_b   1.000
_cell.length_c   1.000
_cell.angle_alpha   90.00
_cell.angle_beta   90.00
_cell.angle_gamma   90.00
#
_symmetry.space_group_name_H-M   'P 1'
#
loop_
_entity.id
_entity.type
_entity.pdbx_description
1 polymer ?
#
loop_
_entity_poly.entity_id
_entity_poly.type
_entity_poly.pdbx_seq_one_letter_code
_entity_poly.pdbx_strand_id
1 'polypeptide(L)'
;GLNSPLNPESSWSSKLADEKHNNNLPGLKHSRVDELCRKYDVTFDREGQIKLIREIDSIIFRVHPYALAWYANFNRVLYWNKFGHPKTYFSKIGDYRGIKSMWWRDSDKEKSLDKAMKDGSKLPAGKTIQKPWE
;
A
#
# COMPACT_ATOMS: atom_id res chain seq x y z
N GLY A 1 -5.02 20.34 10.35
CA GLY A 1 -4.78 20.05 8.92
C GLY A 1 -4.15 18.69 8.83
N LEU A 2 -4.71 17.79 8.02
CA LEU A 2 -4.29 16.39 7.95
C LEU A 2 -2.83 16.31 7.47
N ASN A 3 -1.92 16.01 8.41
CA ASN A 3 -0.63 15.41 8.11
C ASN A 3 -0.90 14.06 7.44
N SER A 4 -1.20 14.11 6.13
CA SER A 4 -1.24 12.92 5.31
C SER A 4 0.19 12.36 5.34
N PRO A 5 0.41 11.10 5.74
CA PRO A 5 1.74 10.47 5.75
C PRO A 5 2.40 10.38 4.36
N LEU A 6 1.74 10.92 3.33
CA LEU A 6 2.12 10.97 1.93
C LEU A 6 2.38 12.42 1.45
N ASN A 7 2.47 13.41 2.34
CA ASN A 7 2.85 14.76 1.94
C ASN A 7 4.27 14.73 1.35
N PRO A 8 4.48 15.14 0.08
CA PRO A 8 5.79 15.12 -0.55
C PRO A 8 6.84 15.97 0.18
N GLU A 9 6.44 17.02 0.90
CA GLU A 9 7.38 17.88 1.64
C GLU A 9 8.19 17.08 2.66
N SER A 10 7.55 16.14 3.34
CA SER A 10 8.19 15.30 4.38
C SER A 10 9.34 14.43 3.87
N SER A 11 9.43 14.20 2.55
CA SER A 11 10.45 13.35 1.92
C SER A 11 11.33 14.08 0.93
N TRP A 12 10.89 15.22 0.38
CA TRP A 12 11.53 15.85 -0.78
C TRP A 12 11.85 17.33 -0.63
N SER A 13 11.54 17.91 0.54
CA SER A 13 11.94 19.30 0.83
C SER A 13 13.47 19.43 0.91
N SER A 14 14.03 20.42 0.21
CA SER A 14 15.46 20.72 0.26
C SER A 14 15.92 21.09 1.67
N LYS A 15 15.02 21.57 2.53
CA LYS A 15 15.32 21.86 3.95
C LYS A 15 15.75 20.62 4.72
N LEU A 16 15.30 19.43 4.29
CA LEU A 16 15.62 18.16 4.94
C LEU A 16 16.93 17.56 4.43
N ALA A 17 17.49 18.06 3.33
CA ALA A 17 18.59 17.41 2.62
C ALA A 17 19.89 17.30 3.43
N ASP A 18 20.14 18.26 4.33
CA ASP A 18 21.33 18.27 5.19
C ASP A 18 21.00 17.93 6.66
N GLU A 19 19.73 17.67 6.95
CA GLU A 19 19.27 17.31 8.29
C GLU A 19 19.48 15.82 8.55
N LYS A 20 19.70 15.45 9.80
CA LYS A 20 19.81 14.04 10.19
C LYS A 20 18.41 13.46 10.49
N HIS A 21 18.27 12.15 10.34
CA HIS A 21 17.09 11.38 10.78
C HIS A 21 15.76 11.82 10.15
N ASN A 22 15.75 11.99 8.82
CA ASN A 22 14.54 12.31 8.06
C ASN A 22 14.38 11.41 6.81
N ASN A 23 13.31 11.62 6.04
CA ASN A 23 12.96 10.78 4.89
C ASN A 23 13.62 11.21 3.56
N ASN A 24 14.27 12.37 3.50
CA ASN A 24 15.06 12.79 2.33
C ASN A 24 16.42 12.08 2.33
N LEU A 25 16.38 10.75 2.25
CA LEU A 25 17.55 9.87 2.29
C LEU A 25 18.61 10.21 1.22
N PRO A 26 18.25 10.62 -0.02
CA PRO A 26 19.23 10.98 -1.04
C PRO A 26 19.82 12.39 -0.86
N GLY A 27 19.29 13.20 0.06
CA GLY A 27 19.69 14.60 0.19
C GLY A 27 19.30 15.45 -1.02
N LEU A 28 18.15 15.20 -1.65
CA LEU A 28 17.70 15.93 -2.83
C LEU A 28 17.48 17.41 -2.49
N LYS A 29 18.09 18.30 -3.28
CA LYS A 29 17.82 19.75 -3.28
C LYS A 29 17.33 20.17 -4.66
N HIS A 30 16.07 20.61 -4.74
CA HIS A 30 15.48 21.00 -6.02
C HIS A 30 14.42 22.10 -5.86
N SER A 31 14.73 23.31 -6.32
CA SER A 31 13.90 24.51 -6.10
C SER A 31 12.47 24.38 -6.64
N ARG A 32 12.29 23.74 -7.81
CA ARG A 32 10.95 23.46 -8.35
C ARG A 32 10.16 22.46 -7.48
N VAL A 33 10.82 21.46 -6.91
CA VAL A 33 10.15 20.49 -6.02
C VAL A 33 9.70 21.21 -4.75
N ASP A 34 10.54 22.08 -4.18
CA ASP A 34 10.16 22.91 -3.03
C ASP A 34 8.95 23.81 -3.32
N GLU A 35 8.90 24.42 -4.50
CA GLU A 35 7.75 25.22 -4.94
C GLU A 35 6.46 24.38 -5.05
N LEU A 36 6.56 23.20 -5.66
CA LEU A 36 5.43 22.28 -5.82
C LEU A 36 4.94 21.72 -4.48
N CYS A 37 5.84 21.42 -3.54
CA CYS A 37 5.48 21.03 -2.17
C CYS A 37 4.66 22.12 -1.47
N ARG A 38 5.13 23.38 -1.51
CA ARG A 38 4.37 24.51 -0.94
C ARG A 38 3.00 24.69 -1.59
N LYS A 39 2.91 24.51 -2.91
CA LYS A 39 1.63 24.54 -3.64
C LYS A 39 0.71 23.40 -3.21
N TYR A 40 1.26 22.19 -3.02
CA TYR A 40 0.51 21.01 -2.60
C TYR A 40 -0.16 21.25 -1.23
N ASP A 41 0.57 21.83 -0.27
CA ASP A 41 0.06 22.09 1.09
C ASP A 41 -1.16 23.02 1.14
N VAL A 42 -1.25 23.96 0.20
CA VAL A 42 -2.35 24.92 0.11
C VAL A 42 -3.43 24.51 -0.91
N THR A 43 -3.24 23.39 -1.62
CA THR A 43 -4.22 22.87 -2.59
C THR A 43 -5.18 21.91 -1.89
N PHE A 44 -6.47 22.27 -1.86
CA PHE A 44 -7.51 21.49 -1.18
C PHE A 44 -8.33 20.59 -2.12
N ASP A 45 -8.27 20.81 -3.43
CA ASP A 45 -8.94 19.97 -4.40
C ASP A 45 -8.09 18.77 -4.81
N ARG A 46 -8.74 17.60 -4.95
CA ARG A 46 -8.02 16.34 -5.17
C ARG A 46 -7.34 16.27 -6.54
N GLU A 47 -7.96 16.87 -7.56
CA GLU A 47 -7.41 16.83 -8.92
C GLU A 47 -6.13 17.68 -9.04
N GLY A 48 -6.11 18.84 -8.41
CA GLY A 48 -4.95 19.72 -8.28
C GLY A 48 -3.81 19.02 -7.55
N GLN A 49 -4.09 18.40 -6.41
CA GLN A 49 -3.10 17.59 -5.68
C GLN A 49 -2.50 16.46 -6.54
N ILE A 50 -3.32 15.77 -7.34
CA ILE A 50 -2.86 14.71 -8.25
C ILE A 50 -1.91 15.27 -9.32
N LYS A 51 -2.24 16.42 -9.92
CA LYS A 51 -1.39 17.07 -10.93
C LYS A 51 -0.03 17.46 -10.34
N LEU A 52 -0.03 18.06 -9.15
CA LEU A 52 1.20 18.45 -8.45
C LEU A 52 2.07 17.25 -8.10
N ILE A 53 1.50 16.18 -7.52
CA ILE A 53 2.25 14.95 -7.20
C ILE A 53 2.86 14.33 -8.46
N ARG A 54 2.13 14.28 -9.58
CA ARG A 54 2.66 13.75 -10.85
C ARG A 54 3.84 14.57 -11.37
N GLU A 55 3.79 15.89 -11.25
CA GLU A 55 4.91 16.74 -11.65
C GLU A 55 6.13 16.52 -10.75
N ILE A 56 5.93 16.46 -9.44
CA ILE A 56 6.98 16.15 -8.45
C ILE A 56 7.62 14.79 -8.76
N ASP A 57 6.83 13.74 -8.91
CA ASP A 57 7.28 12.39 -9.25
C ASP A 57 8.09 12.35 -10.56
N SER A 58 7.62 13.08 -11.58
CA SER A 58 8.31 13.20 -12.86
C SER A 58 9.69 13.88 -12.75
N ILE A 59 9.82 14.89 -11.88
CA ILE A 59 11.11 15.54 -11.60
C ILE A 59 12.02 14.60 -10.82
N ILE A 60 11.52 13.99 -9.74
CA ILE A 60 12.28 13.04 -8.91
C ILE A 60 12.80 11.88 -9.77
N PHE A 61 11.97 11.32 -10.65
CA PHE A 61 12.40 10.23 -11.52
C PHE A 61 13.56 10.63 -12.44
N ARG A 62 13.52 11.83 -13.02
CA ARG A 62 14.54 12.34 -13.96
C ARG A 62 15.87 12.70 -13.31
N VAL A 63 15.87 13.10 -12.04
CA VAL A 63 17.12 13.41 -11.32
C VAL A 63 17.80 12.17 -10.76
N HIS A 64 17.19 10.99 -10.93
CA HIS A 64 17.72 9.68 -10.55
C HIS A 64 18.29 9.62 -9.11
N PRO A 65 17.57 10.12 -8.08
CA PRO A 65 18.07 10.14 -6.71
C PRO A 65 18.07 8.73 -6.07
N TYR A 66 17.36 7.78 -6.70
CA TYR A 66 17.31 6.38 -6.31
C TYR A 66 17.53 5.48 -7.51
N ALA A 67 18.20 4.35 -7.27
CA ALA A 67 18.09 3.17 -8.12
C ALA A 67 16.79 2.42 -7.76
N LEU A 68 15.79 2.48 -8.64
CA LEU A 68 14.49 1.86 -8.38
C LEU A 68 14.57 0.34 -8.49
N ALA A 69 14.00 -0.35 -7.50
CA ALA A 69 13.83 -1.80 -7.50
C ALA A 69 12.42 -2.20 -8.00
N TRP A 70 12.16 -3.51 -8.02
CA TRP A 70 10.85 -4.06 -8.34
C TRP A 70 10.05 -4.36 -7.07
N TYR A 71 8.72 -4.42 -7.21
CA TYR A 71 7.82 -4.88 -6.17
C TYR A 71 6.84 -5.91 -6.72
N ALA A 72 6.31 -6.77 -5.86
CA ALA A 72 5.24 -7.70 -6.23
C ALA A 72 3.91 -6.93 -6.29
N ASN A 73 3.24 -6.93 -7.44
CA ASN A 73 1.95 -6.27 -7.63
C ASN A 73 0.75 -7.13 -7.14
N PHE A 74 0.99 -8.06 -6.24
CA PHE A 74 -0.02 -8.96 -5.66
C PHE A 74 0.31 -9.27 -4.20
N ASN A 75 -0.70 -9.71 -3.46
CA ASN A 75 -0.54 -10.24 -2.11
C ASN A 75 -0.55 -11.77 -2.15
N ARG A 76 0.34 -12.41 -1.39
CA ARG A 76 0.31 -13.86 -1.15
C ARG A 76 -0.19 -14.11 0.27
N VAL A 77 -1.21 -14.94 0.41
CA VAL A 77 -1.82 -15.27 1.69
C VAL A 77 -2.05 -16.78 1.73
N LEU A 78 -1.54 -17.42 2.77
CA LEU A 78 -1.85 -18.80 3.11
C LEU A 78 -2.64 -18.81 4.42
N TYR A 79 -3.77 -19.51 4.43
CA TYR A 79 -4.65 -19.57 5.59
C TYR A 79 -5.41 -20.89 5.62
N TRP A 80 -5.80 -21.30 6.82
CA TRP A 80 -6.68 -22.44 7.02
C TRP A 80 -8.05 -22.17 6.41
N ASN A 81 -8.63 -23.13 5.69
CA ASN A 81 -9.97 -23.03 5.11
C ASN A 81 -11.07 -23.16 6.18
N LYS A 82 -11.05 -22.25 7.16
CA LYS A 82 -12.01 -22.07 8.26
C LYS A 82 -12.49 -20.62 8.41
N PHE A 83 -12.01 -19.73 7.55
CA PHE A 83 -12.35 -18.32 7.59
C PHE A 83 -13.30 -17.93 6.46
N GLY A 84 -14.23 -17.04 6.78
CA GLY A 84 -14.96 -16.24 5.83
C GLY A 84 -14.25 -14.90 5.62
N HIS A 85 -14.41 -14.33 4.43
CA HIS A 85 -13.82 -13.04 4.06
C HIS A 85 -14.70 -12.35 3.00
N PRO A 86 -14.58 -11.02 2.83
CA PRO A 86 -15.22 -10.33 1.73
C PRO A 86 -14.75 -10.88 0.37
N LYS A 87 -15.56 -10.75 -0.68
CA LYS A 87 -15.18 -11.14 -2.06
C LYS A 87 -13.83 -10.55 -2.48
N THR A 88 -13.51 -9.37 -1.95
CA THR A 88 -12.29 -8.62 -2.26
C THR A 88 -11.07 -8.98 -1.42
N TYR A 89 -11.24 -9.84 -0.41
CA TYR A 89 -10.26 -10.24 0.60
C TYR A 89 -9.78 -9.09 1.51
N PHE A 90 -9.44 -7.93 0.93
CA PHE A 90 -8.94 -6.73 1.58
C PHE A 90 -9.66 -5.48 1.05
N SER A 91 -9.32 -4.32 1.61
CA SER A 91 -9.71 -3.04 1.02
C SER A 91 -8.87 -2.75 -0.23
N LYS A 92 -9.34 -1.84 -1.09
CA LYS A 92 -8.69 -1.51 -2.37
C LYS A 92 -7.26 -0.98 -2.22
N ILE A 93 -6.96 -0.34 -1.09
CA ILE A 93 -5.65 0.23 -0.76
C ILE A 93 -4.94 -0.55 0.37
N GLY A 94 -5.51 -1.69 0.77
CA GLY A 94 -5.01 -2.51 1.87
C GLY A 94 -4.17 -3.69 1.40
N ASP A 95 -3.77 -4.50 2.35
CA ASP A 95 -3.03 -5.74 2.14
C ASP A 95 -3.41 -6.79 3.20
N TYR A 96 -2.59 -7.84 3.33
CA TYR A 96 -2.78 -8.93 4.29
C TYR A 96 -3.08 -8.48 5.74
N ARG A 97 -2.66 -7.28 6.15
CA ARG A 97 -2.95 -6.74 7.49
C ARG A 97 -4.46 -6.57 7.73
N GLY A 98 -5.25 -6.42 6.67
CA GLY A 98 -6.71 -6.37 6.71
C GLY A 98 -7.40 -7.67 7.13
N ILE A 99 -6.71 -8.83 7.11
CA ILE A 99 -7.30 -10.11 7.58
C ILE A 99 -7.88 -9.95 8.99
N LYS A 100 -7.14 -9.28 9.89
CA LYS A 100 -7.51 -9.16 11.30
C LYS A 100 -8.81 -8.40 11.54
N SER A 101 -9.16 -7.47 10.66
CA SER A 101 -10.34 -6.61 10.79
C SER A 101 -11.47 -6.97 9.84
N MET A 102 -11.18 -7.64 8.73
CA MET A 102 -12.15 -7.90 7.67
C MET A 102 -12.62 -9.36 7.60
N TRP A 103 -11.84 -10.30 8.11
CA TRP A 103 -12.17 -11.72 8.05
C TRP A 103 -12.84 -12.18 9.33
N TRP A 104 -13.61 -13.26 9.23
CA TRP A 104 -14.30 -13.85 10.37
C TRP A 104 -14.12 -15.35 10.38
N ARG A 105 -14.31 -15.94 11.55
CA ARG A 105 -14.39 -17.40 11.68
C ARG A 105 -15.72 -17.87 11.11
N ASP A 106 -15.66 -18.84 10.21
CA ASP A 106 -16.83 -19.44 9.58
C ASP A 106 -17.04 -20.82 10.20
N SER A 107 -18.14 -20.96 10.95
CA SER A 107 -18.41 -22.16 11.74
C SER A 107 -18.53 -23.43 10.90
N ASP A 108 -19.06 -23.33 9.68
CA ASP A 108 -19.28 -24.50 8.83
C ASP A 108 -17.97 -24.93 8.15
N LYS A 109 -17.15 -23.95 7.75
CA LYS A 109 -15.79 -24.24 7.27
C LYS A 109 -14.90 -24.79 8.38
N GLU A 110 -15.00 -24.27 9.60
CA GLU A 110 -14.25 -24.80 10.74
C GLU A 110 -14.59 -26.26 11.02
N LYS A 111 -15.88 -26.62 11.08
CA LYS A 111 -16.32 -28.02 11.22
C LYS A 111 -15.81 -28.91 10.08
N SER A 112 -15.83 -28.40 8.85
CA SER A 112 -15.34 -29.13 7.68
C SER A 112 -13.84 -29.40 7.78
N LEU A 113 -13.07 -28.41 8.24
CA LEU A 113 -11.64 -28.56 8.49
C LEU A 113 -11.37 -29.58 9.60
N ASP A 114 -12.08 -29.49 10.73
CA ASP A 114 -11.90 -30.43 11.84
C ASP A 114 -12.19 -31.87 11.43
N LYS A 115 -13.23 -32.09 10.62
CA LYS A 115 -13.53 -33.40 10.05
C LYS A 115 -12.42 -33.89 9.13
N ALA A 116 -11.94 -33.03 8.21
CA ALA A 116 -10.89 -33.39 7.27
C ALA A 116 -9.58 -33.80 7.98
N MET A 117 -9.21 -33.09 9.05
CA MET A 117 -8.03 -33.42 9.85
C MET A 117 -8.18 -34.77 10.58
N LYS A 118 -9.37 -35.07 11.13
CA LYS A 118 -9.64 -36.36 11.80
C LYS A 118 -9.60 -37.54 10.84
N ASP A 119 -10.21 -37.36 9.67
CA ASP A 119 -10.38 -38.43 8.68
C ASP A 119 -9.15 -38.59 7.77
N GLY A 120 -8.13 -37.73 7.91
CA GLY A 120 -6.97 -37.68 7.01
C GLY A 120 -7.32 -37.32 5.56
N SER A 121 -8.46 -36.66 5.35
CA SER A 121 -8.98 -36.32 4.03
C SER A 121 -8.59 -34.89 3.61
N LYS A 122 -8.84 -34.55 2.35
CA LYS A 122 -8.49 -33.24 1.78
C LYS A 122 -9.72 -32.36 1.65
N LEU A 123 -9.58 -31.08 2.01
CA LEU A 123 -10.56 -30.06 1.65
C LEU A 123 -10.37 -29.62 0.19
N PRO A 124 -11.45 -29.19 -0.50
CA PRO A 124 -11.33 -28.61 -1.83
C PRO A 124 -10.44 -27.36 -1.79
N ALA A 125 -9.47 -27.31 -2.70
CA ALA A 125 -8.68 -26.11 -2.92
C ALA A 125 -9.51 -25.10 -3.72
N GLY A 126 -9.64 -23.88 -3.20
CA GLY A 126 -10.22 -22.76 -3.95
C GLY A 126 -9.29 -22.31 -5.10
N LYS A 127 -9.78 -21.39 -5.94
CA LYS A 127 -8.93 -20.75 -6.96
C LYS A 127 -7.75 -20.04 -6.28
N THR A 128 -6.54 -20.32 -6.76
CA THR A 128 -5.28 -19.80 -6.19
C THR A 128 -4.95 -18.39 -6.66
N ILE A 129 -5.41 -18.00 -7.85
CA ILE A 129 -5.29 -16.64 -8.37
C ILE A 129 -6.65 -15.98 -8.26
N GLN A 130 -6.72 -14.90 -7.49
CA GLN A 130 -7.91 -14.09 -7.25
C GLN A 130 -7.66 -12.68 -7.76
N LYS A 131 -8.54 -12.18 -8.62
CA LYS A 131 -8.50 -10.83 -9.20
C LYS A 131 -9.82 -10.12 -8.86
N PRO A 132 -10.04 -9.73 -7.60
CA PRO A 132 -11.36 -9.28 -7.16
C PRO A 132 -11.75 -7.86 -7.58
N TRP A 133 -10.80 -7.12 -8.16
CA TRP A 133 -10.97 -5.73 -8.60
C TRP A 133 -10.88 -5.57 -10.13
N GLU A 134 -10.75 -6.69 -10.84
CA GLU A 134 -10.97 -6.77 -12.29
C GLU A 134 -12.46 -7.00 -12.54
#